data_AF-A0A1B1Z448-F1
#
_entry.id   AF-A0A1B1Z448-F1
#
_cell.length_a   1.000
_cell.length_b   1.000
_cell.length_c   1.000
_cell.angle_alpha   90.00
_cell.angle_beta   90.00
_cell.angle_gamma   90.00
#
_symmetry.space_group_name_H-M   'P 1'
#
loop_
_entity.id
_entity.type
_entity.pdbx_description
1 polymer ?
#
loop_
_entity_poly.entity_id
_entity_poly.type
_entity_poly.pdbx_seq_one_letter_code
_entity_poly.pdbx_strand_id
1 'polypeptide(L)' 'MNVLMCIIIQILVWCGYSLVLYLSHHDHSFYETVLLVMFSYFNFLIAVRFISNKTTGINLTIFFTVIYVGGRIVFL' A
#
# COMPACT_ATOMS: atom_id res chain seq x y z
N MET A 1 -17.61 -1.90 11.19
CA MET A 1 -16.70 -2.79 10.43
C MET A 1 -15.28 -2.39 10.78
N ASN A 2 -14.49 -3.32 11.32
CA ASN A 2 -13.37 -3.00 12.22
C ASN A 2 -12.17 -2.41 11.47
N VAL A 3 -11.79 -1.17 11.80
CA VAL A 3 -10.59 -0.47 11.28
C VAL A 3 -9.32 -1.32 11.45
N LEU A 4 -9.26 -2.12 12.51
CA LEU A 4 -8.21 -3.11 12.77
C LEU A 4 -8.01 -4.13 11.64
N MET A 5 -9.10 -4.66 11.07
CA MET A 5 -9.01 -5.58 9.92
C MET A 5 -8.45 -4.87 8.69
N CYS A 6 -8.85 -3.62 8.47
CA CYS A 6 -8.33 -2.82 7.36
C CYS A 6 -6.82 -2.61 7.49
N ILE A 7 -6.32 -2.32 8.70
CA ILE A 7 -4.89 -2.15 8.96
C ILE A 7 -4.11 -3.44 8.66
N ILE A 8 -4.60 -4.60 9.12
CA ILE A 8 -3.95 -5.89 8.88
C ILE A 8 -3.87 -6.19 7.38
N ILE A 9 -4.96 -5.94 6.64
CA ILE A 9 -4.98 -6.15 5.19
C ILE A 9 -4.02 -5.18 4.50
N GLN A 10 -3.97 -3.91 4.91
CA GLN A 10 -3.03 -2.94 4.32
C GLN A 10 -1.57 -3.36 4.51
N ILE A 11 -1.22 -3.89 5.69
CA ILE A 11 0.12 -4.44 5.95
C ILE A 11 0.42 -5.64 5.04
N LEU A 12 -0.54 -6.56 4.89
CA LEU A 12 -0.39 -7.72 3.99
C LEU A 12 -0.18 -7.30 2.52
N VAL A 13 -0.92 -6.28 2.06
CA VAL A 13 -0.79 -5.74 0.70
C VAL A 13 0.61 -5.12 0.50
N TRP A 14 1.12 -4.36 1.47
CA TRP A 14 2.47 -3.81 1.41
C TRP A 14 3.57 -4.87 1.47
N CYS A 15 3.37 -5.95 2.22
CA CYS A 15 4.26 -7.11 2.21
C CYS A 15 4.28 -7.78 0.84
N GLY A 16 3.11 -7.97 0.22
CA GLY A 16 2.99 -8.48 -1.14
C GLY A 16 3.72 -7.60 -2.17
N TYR A 17 3.59 -6.28 -2.05
CA TYR A 17 4.33 -5.34 -2.89
C TYR A 17 5.85 -5.53 -2.76
N SER A 18 6.38 -5.59 -1.52
CA SER A 18 7.82 -5.84 -1.29
C SER A 18 8.28 -7.15 -1.92
N LEU A 19 7.47 -8.20 -1.82
CA LEU A 19 7.78 -9.52 -2.38
C LEU A 19 7.81 -9.50 -3.91
N VAL A 20 6.82 -8.85 -4.54
CA VAL A 20 6.79 -8.67 -5.99
C VAL A 20 7.98 -7.85 -6.46
N LEU A 21 8.35 -6.79 -5.73
CA LEU A 21 9.52 -5.99 -6.03
C LEU A 21 10.82 -6.78 -5.95
N TYR A 22 10.94 -7.60 -4.91
CA TYR A 22 12.10 -8.46 -4.72
C TYR A 22 12.21 -9.52 -5.82
N LEU A 23 11.09 -10.10 -6.28
CA LEU A 23 11.09 -11.00 -7.44
C LEU A 23 11.37 -10.27 -8.75
N SER A 24 10.95 -9.00 -8.85
CA SER A 24 11.12 -8.13 -10.01
C SER A 24 12.53 -7.54 -10.13
N HIS A 25 13.52 -8.05 -9.36
CA HIS A 25 14.90 -7.55 -9.20
C HIS A 25 15.66 -7.18 -10.51
N HIS A 26 15.14 -7.57 -11.67
CA HIS A 26 15.73 -7.32 -12.98
C HIS A 26 15.06 -6.22 -13.83
N ASP A 27 13.92 -5.69 -13.43
CA ASP A 27 13.13 -4.76 -14.27
C ASP A 27 13.34 -3.29 -13.92
N HIS A 28 13.36 -2.44 -14.96
CA HIS A 28 13.53 -1.00 -14.88
C HIS A 28 12.63 -0.34 -13.81
N SER A 29 13.16 0.69 -13.13
CA SER A 29 12.48 1.52 -12.10
C SER A 29 11.09 2.07 -12.51
N PHE A 30 10.79 2.08 -13.81
CA PHE A 30 9.45 2.36 -14.33
C PHE A 30 8.40 1.35 -13.84
N TYR A 31 8.68 0.05 -13.90
CA TYR A 31 7.75 -1.01 -13.47
C TYR A 31 7.48 -0.95 -11.97
N GLU A 32 8.50 -0.59 -11.21
CA GLU A 32 8.43 -0.37 -9.78
C GLU A 32 7.42 0.74 -9.40
N THR A 33 7.43 1.82 -10.18
CA THR A 33 6.52 2.96 -10.02
C THR A 33 5.08 2.57 -10.37
N VAL A 34 4.88 1.82 -11.44
CA VAL A 34 3.55 1.31 -11.83
C VAL A 34 3.00 0.38 -10.76
N LEU A 35 3.81 -0.56 -10.27
CA LEU A 35 3.46 -1.47 -9.18
C LEU A 35 3.06 -0.70 -7.91
N LEU A 36 3.77 0.38 -7.58
CA LEU A 36 3.48 1.20 -6.42
C LEU A 36 2.09 1.84 -6.54
N VAL A 37 1.76 2.40 -7.71
CA VAL A 37 0.46 3.00 -7.97
C VAL A 37 -0.65 1.94 -7.91
N MET A 38 -0.44 0.76 -8.50
CA MET A 38 -1.42 -0.34 -8.46
C MET A 38 -1.70 -0.82 -7.03
N PHE A 39 -0.66 -1.09 -6.24
CA PHE A 39 -0.81 -1.55 -4.86
C PHE A 39 -1.41 -0.48 -3.94
N SER A 40 -1.07 0.80 -4.15
CA SER A 40 -1.69 1.92 -3.45
C SER A 40 -3.19 2.02 -3.77
N TYR A 41 -3.58 1.84 -5.04
CA TYR A 41 -4.98 1.83 -5.45
C TYR A 41 -5.75 0.64 -4.86
N PHE A 42 -5.15 -0.56 -4.80
CA PHE A 42 -5.76 -1.70 -4.11
C PHE A 42 -6.01 -1.41 -2.63
N ASN A 43 -5.04 -0.81 -1.94
CA ASN A 43 -5.20 -0.40 -0.54
C ASN A 43 -6.33 0.63 -0.35
N PHE A 44 -6.52 1.53 -1.31
CA PHE A 44 -7.64 2.48 -1.31
C PHE A 44 -8.99 1.77 -1.46
N LEU A 45 -9.11 0.86 -2.43
CA LEU A 45 -10.34 0.11 -2.66
C LEU A 45 -10.73 -0.74 -1.43
N ILE A 46 -9.75 -1.37 -0.80
CA ILE A 46 -9.94 -2.14 0.44
C ILE A 46 -10.41 -1.20 1.55
N ALA A 47 -9.76 -0.05 1.74
CA ALA A 47 -10.16 0.92 2.76
C ALA A 47 -11.58 1.43 2.58
N VAL A 48 -11.97 1.79 1.35
CA VAL A 48 -13.34 2.25 1.03
C VAL A 48 -14.38 1.17 1.25
N ARG A 49 -14.04 -0.11 1.00
CA ARG A 49 -14.98 -1.21 1.21
C ARG A 49 -15.12 -1.60 2.67
N PHE A 50 -14.06 -1.49 3.46
CA PHE A 50 -14.05 -1.87 4.87
C PHE A 50 -14.45 -0.76 5.83
N ILE A 51 -14.28 0.51 5.44
CA ILE A 51 -14.59 1.67 6.29
C ILE A 51 -15.80 2.39 5.71
N SER A 52 -16.88 2.47 6.49
CA SER A 52 -18.12 3.15 6.08
C SER A 52 -17.92 4.66 5.86
N ASN A 53 -16.96 5.26 6.59
CA ASN A 53 -16.57 6.66 6.43
C ASN A 53 -15.42 6.80 5.42
N LYS A 54 -15.75 7.17 4.19
CA LYS A 54 -14.81 7.30 3.06
C LYS A 54 -13.61 8.18 3.40
N THR A 55 -13.82 9.29 4.09
CA THR A 55 -12.76 10.26 4.42
C THR A 55 -11.68 9.65 5.32
N THR A 56 -12.09 8.80 6.27
CA THR A 56 -11.17 8.12 7.18
C THR A 56 -10.40 7.02 6.46
N GLY A 57 -11.04 6.31 5.52
CA GLY A 57 -10.36 5.32 4.69
C GLY A 57 -9.26 5.94 3.82
N ILE A 58 -9.55 7.08 3.18
CA ILE A 58 -8.59 7.81 2.34
C ILE A 58 -7.38 8.27 3.16
N ASN A 59 -7.63 8.92 4.31
CA ASN A 59 -6.56 9.40 5.17
C ASN A 59 -5.67 8.25 5.67
N LEU A 60 -6.28 7.11 6.02
CA LEU A 60 -5.55 5.91 6.45
C LEU A 60 -4.66 5.36 5.33
N THR A 61 -5.21 5.21 4.12
CA THR A 61 -4.46 4.72 2.97
C THR A 61 -3.29 5.63 2.60
N ILE A 62 -3.50 6.95 2.57
CA ILE A 62 -2.44 7.93 2.29
C ILE A 62 -1.35 7.83 3.36
N PHE A 63 -1.74 7.77 4.64
CA PHE A 63 -0.79 7.68 5.75
C PHE A 63 0.10 6.43 5.64
N PHE A 64 -0.49 5.25 5.41
CA PHE A 64 0.27 4.01 5.23
C PHE A 64 1.15 4.03 3.98
N THR A 65 0.66 4.62 2.89
CA THR A 65 1.44 4.77 1.65
C THR A 65 2.66 5.66 1.87
N VAL A 66 2.49 6.80 2.53
CA VAL A 66 3.58 7.73 2.86
C VAL A 66 4.58 7.09 3.81
N ILE A 67 4.12 6.37 4.84
CA ILE A 67 5.01 5.64 5.75
C ILE A 67 5.82 4.59 4.99
N TYR A 68 5.17 3.82 4.13
CA TYR A 68 5.85 2.75 3.41
C TYR A 68 6.89 3.31 2.43
N VAL A 69 6.52 4.32 1.63
CA VAL A 69 7.44 4.97 0.68
C VAL A 69 8.57 5.70 1.41
N GLY A 70 8.25 6.45 2.46
CA GLY A 70 9.23 7.17 3.27
C GLY A 70 10.20 6.23 3.97
N GLY A 71 9.70 5.16 4.60
CA GLY A 71 10.53 4.13 5.23
C GLY A 71 11.45 3.46 4.22
N ARG A 72 10.96 3.24 3.00
CA ARG A 72 11.76 2.64 1.94
C ARG A 72 12.83 3.59 1.37
N ILE A 73 12.59 4.89 1.26
CA ILE A 73 13.61 5.88 0.88
C ILE A 73 14.71 5.99 1.95
N VAL A 74 14.35 5.85 3.24
CA VAL A 74 15.32 5.96 4.35
C VAL A 74 16.19 4.72 4.50
N PHE A 75 15.69 3.53 4.14
CA PHE A 75 16.40 2.26 4.28
C PHE A 75 17.13 1.77 3.01
N LEU A 76 16.98 2.48 1.89
CA LEU A 76 17.59 2.18 0.59
C LEU A 76 18.77 3.13 0.34
#